data_AF-A0A1Y4G2H5-F1
#
_entry.id   AF-A0A1Y4G2H5-F1
#
_cell.length_a   1.000
_cell.length_b   1.000
_cell.length_c   1.000
_cell.angle_alpha   90.00
_cell.angle_beta   90.00
_cell.angle_gamma   90.00
#
_symmetry.space_group_name_H-M   'P 1'
#
loop_
_entity.id
_entity.type
_entity.pdbx_description
1 polymer ?
#
loop_
_entity_poly.entity_id
_entity_poly.type
_entity_poly.pdbx_seq_one_letter_code
_entity_poly.pdbx_strand_id
1 'polypeptide(L)'
;MDVSRRSLLVGAGGTAALLCLGALRYAGHNPLVRPPGGQDEERLVSACIRCERCYEACPQHVIVPAHIEDGLLGMRTPALGFDAAWCDFCAKGNGGVPLCVEVCPTEALMLPEGAAAESTVLGLAVIDEAQCLAYRDTGCRYCYDACVDAGYNAIELSDEGANPHPRVIADKCVGCGACESVCVSLTTGSIASGATERAVVVRPLETLREEAWS
;
A
#
# COMPACT_ATOMS: atom_id res chain seq x y z
N MET A 1 45.51 -5.65 35.80
CA MET A 1 44.48 -6.45 35.08
C MET A 1 44.98 -6.63 33.67
N ASP A 2 45.58 -7.77 33.33
CA ASP A 2 46.05 -8.03 31.97
C ASP A 2 44.90 -8.48 31.09
N VAL A 3 44.54 -7.64 30.11
CA VAL A 3 43.53 -7.98 29.11
C VAL A 3 44.19 -8.88 28.07
N SER A 4 43.73 -10.12 27.99
CA SER A 4 44.17 -11.08 26.97
C SER A 4 43.77 -10.61 25.56
N ARG A 5 44.58 -10.95 24.55
CA ARG A 5 44.23 -10.75 23.12
C ARG A 5 42.87 -11.37 22.80
N ARG A 6 42.53 -12.49 23.43
CA ARG A 6 41.23 -13.16 23.26
C ARG A 6 40.08 -12.31 23.78
N SER A 7 40.22 -11.70 24.97
CA SER A 7 39.19 -10.80 25.52
C SER A 7 39.03 -9.52 24.71
N LEU A 8 40.11 -8.99 24.13
CA LEU A 8 40.04 -7.84 23.22
C LEU A 8 39.23 -8.16 21.96
N LEU A 9 39.48 -9.31 21.33
CA LEU A 9 38.77 -9.73 20.11
C LEU A 9 37.28 -10.00 20.38
N VAL A 10 36.94 -10.61 21.51
CA VAL A 10 35.55 -10.82 21.92
C VAL A 10 34.85 -9.49 22.17
N GLY A 11 35.50 -8.54 22.87
CA GLY A 11 34.96 -7.21 23.10
C GLY A 11 34.71 -6.44 21.81
N ALA A 12 35.71 -6.38 20.92
CA ALA A 12 35.60 -5.71 19.63
C ALA A 12 34.51 -6.36 18.74
N GLY A 13 34.44 -7.69 18.71
CA GLY A 13 33.41 -8.42 17.98
C GLY A 13 32.00 -8.14 18.50
N GLY A 14 31.83 -8.09 19.83
CA GLY A 14 30.56 -7.72 20.46
C GLY A 14 30.12 -6.29 20.15
N THR A 15 31.05 -5.32 20.23
CA THR A 15 30.77 -3.92 19.86
C THR A 15 30.39 -3.79 18.39
N ALA A 16 31.12 -4.45 17.49
CA ALA A 16 30.80 -4.45 16.07
C ALA A 16 29.41 -5.04 15.80
N ALA A 17 29.05 -6.15 16.45
CA ALA A 17 27.73 -6.76 16.30
C ALA A 17 26.59 -5.84 16.75
N LEU A 18 26.75 -5.14 17.89
CA LEU A 18 25.76 -4.19 18.38
C LEU A 18 25.62 -2.96 17.46
N LEU A 19 26.73 -2.46 16.92
CA LEU A 19 26.70 -1.39 15.92
C LEU A 19 25.99 -1.83 14.64
N CYS A 20 26.25 -3.04 14.15
CA CYS A 20 25.55 -3.61 12.99
C CYS A 20 24.04 -3.74 13.25
N LEU A 21 23.63 -4.22 14.44
CA LEU A 21 22.22 -4.30 14.84
C LEU A 21 21.56 -2.92 14.86
N GLY A 22 22.23 -1.90 15.41
CA GLY A 22 21.72 -0.53 15.39
C GLY A 22 21.64 0.06 13.97
N ALA A 23 22.59 -0.28 13.11
CA ALA A 23 22.62 0.16 11.72
C ALA A 23 21.45 -0.40 10.88
N LEU A 24 20.84 -1.53 11.29
CA LEU A 24 19.63 -2.06 10.63
C LEU A 24 18.45 -1.08 10.63
N ARG A 25 18.41 -0.11 11.55
CA ARG A 25 17.41 0.97 11.53
C ARG A 25 17.46 1.79 10.23
N TYR A 26 18.62 1.87 9.59
CA TYR A 26 18.85 2.60 8.34
C TYR A 26 18.84 1.70 7.10
N ALA A 27 18.51 0.41 7.25
CA ALA A 27 18.26 -0.43 6.10
C ALA A 27 17.03 0.11 5.36
N GLY A 28 17.15 0.24 4.03
CA GLY A 28 16.06 0.73 3.20
C GLY A 28 14.80 -0.13 3.35
N HIS A 29 13.65 0.50 3.14
CA HIS A 29 12.36 -0.16 3.01
C HIS A 29 11.73 0.27 1.70
N ASN A 30 10.95 -0.62 1.09
CA ASN A 30 10.10 -0.27 -0.03
C ASN A 30 8.81 0.33 0.55
N PRO A 31 8.37 1.51 0.11
CA PRO A 31 7.12 2.08 0.61
C PRO A 31 5.95 1.15 0.27
N LEU A 32 5.02 1.00 1.22
CA LEU A 32 3.85 0.12 1.09
C LEU A 32 2.56 0.91 1.28
N VAL A 33 1.49 0.48 0.61
CA VAL A 33 0.16 1.05 0.83
C VAL A 33 -0.34 0.50 2.15
N ARG A 34 -0.56 1.37 3.14
CA ARG A 34 -0.92 0.97 4.51
C ARG A 34 -2.44 1.03 4.73
N PRO A 35 -3.01 0.17 5.60
CA PRO A 35 -4.42 0.28 5.99
C PRO A 35 -4.70 1.61 6.72
N PRO A 36 -5.98 1.98 6.92
CA PRO A 36 -6.34 3.22 7.60
C PRO A 36 -5.59 3.41 8.92
N GLY A 37 -4.95 4.57 9.09
CA GLY A 37 -4.18 4.94 10.28
C GLY A 37 -2.73 4.46 10.28
N GLY A 38 -2.31 3.70 9.27
CA GLY A 38 -0.94 3.22 9.09
C GLY A 38 -0.05 4.14 8.25
N GLN A 39 -0.53 5.33 7.87
CA GLN A 39 0.14 6.24 6.93
C GLN A 39 1.39 6.89 7.51
N ASP A 40 1.55 6.87 8.84
CA ASP A 40 2.81 7.16 9.51
C ASP A 40 3.62 5.86 9.63
N GLU A 41 4.25 5.48 8.52
CA GLU A 41 5.67 5.11 8.47
C GLU A 41 6.29 4.51 9.75
N GLU A 42 7.02 5.41 10.41
CA GLU A 42 7.83 5.17 11.59
C GLU A 42 6.96 4.75 12.79
N ARG A 43 5.80 5.37 12.97
CA ARG A 43 4.87 5.03 14.04
C ARG A 43 4.35 3.60 13.88
N LEU A 44 3.91 3.23 12.68
CA LEU A 44 3.37 1.90 12.42
C LEU A 44 4.40 0.83 12.74
N VAL A 45 5.62 0.97 12.19
CA VAL A 45 6.68 -0.03 12.36
C VAL A 45 7.14 -0.14 13.83
N SER A 46 7.18 0.98 14.56
CA SER A 46 7.63 1.02 15.96
C SER A 46 6.57 0.53 16.96
N ALA A 47 5.29 0.81 16.73
CA ALA A 47 4.21 0.46 17.65
C ALA A 47 3.55 -0.90 17.32
N CYS A 48 3.66 -1.38 16.08
CA CYS A 48 3.03 -2.63 15.69
C CYS A 48 3.73 -3.85 16.32
N ILE A 49 2.98 -4.57 17.15
CA ILE A 49 3.44 -5.83 17.77
C ILE A 49 3.21 -7.06 16.87
N ARG A 50 2.79 -6.87 15.62
CA ARG A 50 2.58 -7.95 14.62
C ARG A 50 1.63 -9.03 15.13
N CYS A 51 0.56 -8.61 15.82
CA CYS A 51 -0.42 -9.51 16.44
C CYS A 51 -1.51 -10.02 15.49
N GLU A 52 -1.52 -9.54 14.24
CA GLU A 52 -2.38 -10.06 13.16
C GLU A 52 -3.88 -9.84 13.31
N ARG A 53 -4.32 -9.20 14.41
CA ARG A 53 -5.75 -8.90 14.66
C ARG A 53 -6.39 -8.07 13.55
N CYS A 54 -5.64 -7.17 12.93
CA CYS A 54 -6.13 -6.38 11.79
C CYS A 54 -6.38 -7.25 10.54
N TYR A 55 -5.58 -8.30 10.31
CA TYR A 55 -5.77 -9.23 9.18
C TYR A 55 -7.09 -9.99 9.35
N GLU A 56 -7.29 -10.57 10.54
CA GLU A 56 -8.48 -11.36 10.88
C GLU A 56 -9.76 -10.51 10.90
N ALA A 57 -9.66 -9.25 11.34
CA ALA A 57 -10.82 -8.38 11.47
C ALA A 57 -11.24 -7.72 10.15
N CYS A 58 -10.43 -7.76 9.09
CA CYS A 58 -10.72 -7.11 7.81
C CYS A 58 -11.82 -7.89 7.05
N PRO A 59 -13.03 -7.35 6.85
CA PRO A 59 -14.10 -8.07 6.16
C PRO A 59 -13.84 -8.27 4.67
N GLN A 60 -12.99 -7.42 4.08
CA GLN A 60 -12.60 -7.49 2.67
C GLN A 60 -11.36 -8.37 2.45
N HIS A 61 -10.68 -8.81 3.52
CA HIS A 61 -9.45 -9.59 3.45
C HIS A 61 -8.34 -8.97 2.58
N VAL A 62 -8.27 -7.63 2.56
CA VAL A 62 -7.28 -6.87 1.76
C VAL A 62 -6.03 -6.51 2.54
N ILE A 63 -6.00 -6.78 3.85
CA ILE A 63 -4.81 -6.51 4.66
C ILE A 63 -3.92 -7.75 4.62
N VAL A 64 -2.71 -7.59 4.08
CA VAL A 64 -1.70 -8.63 3.92
C VAL A 64 -0.46 -8.29 4.76
N PRO A 65 0.33 -9.30 5.20
CA PRO A 65 1.58 -9.03 5.90
C PRO A 65 2.63 -8.52 4.92
N ALA A 66 3.28 -7.40 5.25
CA ALA A 66 4.49 -6.96 4.56
C ALA A 66 5.57 -8.05 4.64
N HIS A 67 6.31 -8.21 3.56
CA HIS A 67 7.26 -9.29 3.41
C HIS A 67 8.70 -8.81 3.72
N ILE A 68 9.69 -9.70 3.63
CA ILE A 68 11.08 -9.36 4.02
C ILE A 68 11.77 -8.48 2.96
N GLU A 69 11.35 -8.63 1.71
CA GLU A 69 11.87 -7.91 0.54
C GLU A 69 11.40 -6.46 0.56
N ASP A 70 10.24 -6.20 1.16
CA ASP A 70 9.73 -4.85 1.42
C ASP A 70 10.52 -4.09 2.50
N GLY A 71 11.33 -4.80 3.31
CA GLY A 71 12.15 -4.20 4.35
C GLY A 71 12.09 -4.98 5.66
N LEU A 72 13.27 -5.23 6.23
CA LEU A 72 13.42 -6.08 7.40
C LEU A 72 12.63 -5.59 8.62
N LEU A 73 12.57 -4.26 8.85
CA LEU A 73 11.89 -3.67 10.00
C LEU A 73 10.36 -3.73 9.86
N GLY A 74 9.87 -3.52 8.64
CA GLY A 74 8.46 -3.54 8.27
C GLY A 74 7.88 -4.94 8.15
N MET A 75 8.68 -6.01 8.17
CA MET A 75 8.18 -7.37 8.00
C MET A 75 7.04 -7.71 8.98
N ARG A 76 5.98 -8.34 8.46
CA ARG A 76 4.71 -8.70 9.13
C ARG A 76 3.92 -7.53 9.70
N THR A 77 4.29 -6.29 9.41
CA THR A 77 3.39 -5.14 9.61
C THR A 77 2.31 -5.14 8.53
N PRO A 78 1.15 -4.55 8.79
CA PRO A 78 0.04 -4.66 7.86
C PRO A 78 0.22 -3.75 6.65
N ALA A 79 -0.02 -4.30 5.46
CA ALA A 79 -0.07 -3.59 4.19
C ALA A 79 -1.40 -3.93 3.46
N LEU A 80 -1.76 -3.16 2.45
CA LEU A 80 -2.92 -3.42 1.60
C LEU A 80 -2.48 -4.12 0.31
N GLY A 81 -3.18 -5.21 -0.01
CA GLY A 81 -3.07 -5.94 -1.26
C GLY A 81 -4.44 -6.01 -1.94
N PHE A 82 -4.50 -5.65 -3.22
CA PHE A 82 -5.76 -5.44 -3.94
C PHE A 82 -6.06 -6.54 -4.97
N ASP A 83 -5.55 -7.76 -4.76
CA ASP A 83 -5.65 -8.84 -5.75
C ASP A 83 -7.08 -9.35 -6.00
N ALA A 84 -7.90 -9.34 -4.96
CA ALA A 84 -9.26 -9.91 -5.00
C ALA A 84 -10.36 -8.93 -4.54
N ALA A 85 -10.00 -7.92 -3.76
CA ALA A 85 -10.93 -6.97 -3.16
C ALA A 85 -10.24 -5.62 -2.93
N TRP A 86 -10.96 -4.68 -2.32
CA TRP A 86 -10.47 -3.33 -2.05
C TRP A 86 -10.87 -2.84 -0.65
N CYS A 87 -10.23 -1.77 -0.18
CA CYS A 87 -10.53 -1.21 1.13
C CYS A 87 -11.75 -0.28 1.04
N ASP A 88 -12.91 -0.78 1.44
CA ASP A 88 -14.15 0.00 1.52
C ASP A 88 -14.29 0.84 2.80
N PHE A 89 -13.18 1.04 3.53
CA PHE A 89 -13.17 1.69 4.84
C PHE A 89 -14.18 1.06 5.84
N CYS A 90 -14.48 -0.23 5.66
CA CYS A 90 -15.52 -0.95 6.39
C CYS A 90 -16.92 -0.33 6.25
N ALA A 91 -17.21 0.39 5.16
CA ALA A 91 -18.54 0.92 4.86
C ALA A 91 -19.61 -0.17 4.89
N LYS A 92 -19.34 -1.35 4.31
CA LYS A 92 -20.28 -2.48 4.30
C LYS A 92 -20.20 -3.32 5.57
N GLY A 93 -18.98 -3.52 6.10
CA GLY A 93 -18.72 -4.45 7.20
C GLY A 93 -18.94 -3.88 8.61
N ASN A 94 -18.84 -2.56 8.79
CA ASN A 94 -18.89 -1.91 10.10
C ASN A 94 -19.28 -0.42 10.01
N GLY A 95 -20.19 -0.05 9.10
CA GLY A 95 -20.76 1.31 9.03
C GLY A 95 -19.76 2.44 8.79
N GLY A 96 -18.61 2.16 8.18
CA GLY A 96 -17.56 3.16 7.91
C GLY A 96 -16.57 3.34 9.06
N VAL A 97 -16.61 2.48 10.08
CA VAL A 97 -15.60 2.46 11.16
C VAL A 97 -14.59 1.34 10.88
N PRO A 98 -13.31 1.64 10.62
CA PRO A 98 -12.33 0.61 10.27
C PRO A 98 -12.06 -0.37 11.43
N LEU A 99 -12.49 -1.62 11.28
CA LEU A 99 -12.26 -2.66 12.29
C LEU A 99 -10.76 -2.89 12.57
N CYS A 100 -9.90 -2.75 11.54
CA CYS A 100 -8.45 -2.87 11.70
C CYS A 100 -7.87 -1.87 12.71
N VAL A 101 -8.48 -0.68 12.83
CA VAL A 101 -8.12 0.35 13.80
C VAL A 101 -8.65 -0.02 15.18
N GLU A 102 -9.93 -0.41 15.28
CA GLU A 102 -10.58 -0.76 16.54
C GLU A 102 -9.92 -1.95 17.27
N VAL A 103 -9.45 -2.94 16.52
CA VAL A 103 -8.83 -4.15 17.11
C VAL A 103 -7.35 -3.97 17.42
N CYS A 104 -6.72 -2.85 17.03
CA CYS A 104 -5.29 -2.60 17.19
C CYS A 104 -4.94 -2.30 18.65
N PRO A 105 -4.30 -3.23 19.40
CA PRO A 105 -4.11 -3.07 20.84
C PRO A 105 -3.04 -2.04 21.21
N THR A 106 -2.18 -1.66 20.27
CA THR A 106 -1.09 -0.71 20.47
C THR A 106 -1.34 0.64 19.80
N GLU A 107 -2.52 0.83 19.21
CA GLU A 107 -2.87 2.06 18.49
C GLU A 107 -1.88 2.41 17.37
N ALA A 108 -1.21 1.39 16.81
CA ALA A 108 -0.30 1.54 15.67
C ALA A 108 -1.04 1.96 14.39
N LEU A 109 -2.35 1.69 14.32
CA LEU A 109 -3.25 2.10 13.25
C LEU A 109 -4.22 3.20 13.68
N MET A 110 -3.88 4.03 14.69
CA MET A 110 -4.85 5.05 15.10
C MET A 110 -5.13 6.05 13.98
N LEU A 111 -6.39 6.50 13.93
CA LEU A 111 -6.83 7.58 13.07
C LEU A 111 -6.98 8.88 13.87
N PRO A 112 -6.72 10.04 13.25
CA PRO A 112 -7.06 11.31 13.88
C PRO A 112 -8.57 11.45 14.05
N GLU A 113 -8.99 12.29 15.01
CA GLU A 113 -10.41 12.59 15.21
C GLU A 113 -11.04 13.18 13.94
N GLY A 114 -12.22 12.68 13.58
CA GLY A 114 -12.92 13.11 12.37
C GLY A 114 -12.38 12.51 11.06
N ALA A 115 -11.43 11.57 11.12
CA ALA A 115 -11.05 10.79 9.95
C ALA A 115 -12.25 10.01 9.40
N ALA A 116 -12.42 10.10 8.08
CA ALA A 116 -13.45 9.41 7.32
C ALA A 116 -12.81 8.79 6.07
N ALA A 117 -13.60 7.99 5.35
CA ALA A 117 -13.13 7.30 4.14
C ALA A 117 -12.63 8.29 3.07
N GLU A 118 -13.29 9.43 2.92
CA GLU A 118 -12.99 10.46 1.93
C GLU A 118 -11.81 11.36 2.34
N SER A 119 -11.50 11.46 3.64
CA SER A 119 -10.42 12.30 4.16
C SER A 119 -9.14 11.53 4.50
N THR A 120 -9.19 10.19 4.41
CA THR A 120 -8.06 9.31 4.72
C THR A 120 -7.43 8.78 3.43
N VAL A 121 -6.34 9.41 2.99
CA VAL A 121 -5.63 8.97 1.79
C VAL A 121 -4.70 7.79 2.13
N LEU A 122 -5.00 6.62 1.56
CA LEU A 122 -4.22 5.40 1.75
C LEU A 122 -3.05 5.30 0.77
N GLY A 123 -3.25 5.86 -0.43
CA GLY A 123 -2.32 5.89 -1.54
C GLY A 123 -2.95 6.63 -2.72
N LEU A 124 -2.37 6.49 -3.92
CA LEU A 124 -2.91 7.06 -5.15
C LEU A 124 -2.83 6.03 -6.28
N ALA A 125 -3.91 5.92 -7.06
CA ALA A 125 -3.91 5.08 -8.24
C ALA A 125 -3.04 5.70 -9.35
N VAL A 126 -2.21 4.89 -10.00
CA VAL A 126 -1.40 5.25 -11.16
C VAL A 126 -1.77 4.31 -12.30
N ILE A 127 -1.89 4.86 -13.51
CA ILE A 127 -2.23 4.10 -14.72
C ILE A 127 -1.00 4.05 -15.63
N ASP A 128 -0.53 2.85 -15.94
CA ASP A 128 0.44 2.60 -17.01
C ASP A 128 -0.30 2.57 -18.36
N GLU A 129 -0.18 3.67 -19.11
CA GLU A 129 -0.81 3.81 -20.43
C GLU A 129 -0.34 2.74 -21.43
N ALA A 130 0.90 2.22 -21.31
CA ALA A 130 1.43 1.20 -22.21
C ALA A 130 0.81 -0.19 -21.99
N GLN A 131 0.44 -0.49 -20.75
CA GLN A 131 -0.21 -1.76 -20.38
C GLN A 131 -1.74 -1.68 -20.41
N CYS A 132 -2.30 -0.48 -20.30
CA CYS A 132 -3.73 -0.28 -20.17
C CYS A 132 -4.48 -0.68 -21.45
N LEU A 133 -5.49 -1.54 -21.30
CA LEU A 133 -6.32 -2.00 -22.42
C LEU A 133 -7.13 -0.87 -23.05
N ALA A 134 -7.51 0.15 -22.27
CA ALA A 134 -8.25 1.29 -22.79
C ALA A 134 -7.43 2.06 -23.85
N TYR A 135 -6.12 2.21 -23.62
CA TYR A 135 -5.16 2.84 -24.53
C TYR A 135 -4.75 1.93 -25.72
N ARG A 136 -5.25 0.68 -25.75
CA ARG A 136 -5.06 -0.29 -26.83
C ARG A 136 -6.34 -0.50 -27.65
N ASP A 137 -7.21 0.51 -27.68
CA ASP A 137 -8.45 0.56 -28.48
C ASP A 137 -9.49 -0.53 -28.17
N THR A 138 -9.54 -1.02 -26.93
CA THR A 138 -10.51 -2.06 -26.53
C THR A 138 -11.82 -1.50 -25.94
N GLY A 139 -11.89 -0.20 -25.65
CA GLY A 139 -13.02 0.42 -24.95
C GLY A 139 -13.15 0.01 -23.47
N CYS A 140 -12.08 -0.54 -22.87
CA CYS A 140 -12.06 -0.95 -21.47
C CYS A 140 -12.32 0.23 -20.51
N ARG A 141 -13.25 0.05 -19.57
CA ARG A 141 -13.62 1.07 -18.57
C ARG A 141 -13.80 0.53 -17.14
N TYR A 142 -13.31 -0.68 -16.86
CA TYR A 142 -13.55 -1.34 -15.56
C TYR A 142 -13.08 -0.53 -14.36
N CYS A 143 -11.90 0.09 -14.45
CA CYS A 143 -11.37 0.93 -13.38
C CYS A 143 -12.27 2.15 -13.09
N TYR A 144 -12.81 2.77 -14.14
CA TYR A 144 -13.75 3.88 -14.04
C TYR A 144 -15.06 3.44 -13.37
N ASP A 145 -15.70 2.39 -13.88
CA ASP A 145 -16.97 1.88 -13.34
C ASP A 145 -16.81 1.51 -11.85
N ALA A 146 -15.73 0.82 -11.48
CA ALA A 146 -15.45 0.48 -10.08
C ALA A 146 -15.18 1.69 -9.19
N CYS A 147 -14.57 2.76 -9.72
CA CYS A 147 -14.34 3.99 -8.97
C CYS A 147 -15.63 4.78 -8.72
N VAL A 148 -16.57 4.74 -9.67
CA VAL A 148 -17.92 5.29 -9.52
C VAL A 148 -18.71 4.48 -8.49
N ASP A 149 -18.69 3.14 -8.59
CA ASP A 149 -19.37 2.24 -7.66
C ASP A 149 -18.82 2.35 -6.22
N ALA A 150 -17.53 2.65 -6.07
CA ALA A 150 -16.89 2.93 -4.79
C ALA A 150 -17.26 4.32 -4.21
N GLY A 151 -17.88 5.21 -5.01
CA GLY A 151 -18.36 6.52 -4.58
C GLY A 151 -17.36 7.67 -4.70
N TYR A 152 -16.08 7.40 -5.01
CA TYR A 152 -15.03 8.42 -5.02
C TYR A 152 -14.99 9.25 -6.30
N ASN A 153 -15.41 8.69 -7.44
CA ASN A 153 -15.39 9.37 -8.74
C ASN A 153 -14.02 10.02 -9.05
N ALA A 154 -12.96 9.28 -8.73
CA ALA A 154 -11.56 9.72 -8.84
C ALA A 154 -10.88 9.26 -10.13
N ILE A 155 -11.62 8.65 -11.05
CA ILE A 155 -11.15 8.33 -12.40
C ILE A 155 -12.14 9.00 -13.36
N GLU A 156 -11.61 9.73 -14.32
CA GLU A 156 -12.35 10.29 -15.45
C GLU A 156 -11.97 9.58 -16.74
N LEU A 157 -12.85 9.68 -17.72
CA LEU A 157 -12.66 9.14 -19.06
C LEU A 157 -12.46 10.32 -20.02
N SER A 158 -11.42 10.28 -20.83
CA SER A 158 -11.18 11.33 -21.83
C SER A 158 -12.28 11.36 -22.88
N ASP A 159 -12.66 12.56 -23.31
CA ASP A 159 -13.59 12.77 -24.43
C ASP A 159 -12.89 12.70 -25.81
N GLU A 160 -11.58 12.45 -25.83
CA GLU A 160 -10.76 12.44 -27.04
C GLU A 160 -10.78 11.07 -27.74
N GLY A 161 -11.35 11.02 -28.95
CA GLY A 161 -11.29 9.85 -29.83
C GLY A 161 -12.52 8.93 -29.77
N ALA A 162 -12.45 7.79 -30.46
CA ALA A 162 -13.53 6.80 -30.47
C ALA A 162 -13.58 5.92 -29.21
N ASN A 163 -12.48 5.89 -28.43
CA ASN A 163 -12.32 5.08 -27.24
C ASN A 163 -11.91 5.97 -26.06
N PRO A 164 -12.67 6.02 -24.96
CA PRO A 164 -12.33 6.83 -23.80
C PRO A 164 -11.13 6.26 -23.03
N HIS A 165 -10.17 7.12 -22.67
CA HIS A 165 -8.99 6.74 -21.89
C HIS A 165 -9.14 7.16 -20.42
N PRO A 166 -8.86 6.27 -19.45
CA PRO A 166 -8.95 6.60 -18.04
C PRO A 166 -7.78 7.48 -17.59
N ARG A 167 -8.09 8.49 -16.77
CA ARG A 167 -7.12 9.33 -16.04
C ARG A 167 -7.54 9.46 -14.58
N VAL A 168 -6.58 9.45 -13.67
CA VAL A 168 -6.83 9.57 -12.22
C VAL A 168 -6.86 11.05 -11.82
N ILE A 169 -7.93 11.46 -11.14
CA ILE A 169 -8.06 12.78 -10.51
C ILE A 169 -7.46 12.67 -9.10
N ALA A 170 -6.21 13.12 -8.95
CA ALA A 170 -5.44 12.93 -7.72
C ALA A 170 -6.15 13.43 -6.47
N ASP A 171 -6.78 14.60 -6.53
CA ASP A 171 -7.46 15.24 -5.39
C ASP A 171 -8.66 14.46 -4.84
N LYS A 172 -9.23 13.55 -5.64
CA LYS A 172 -10.37 12.71 -5.23
C LYS A 172 -9.96 11.29 -4.87
N CYS A 173 -8.77 10.88 -5.25
CA CYS A 173 -8.32 9.50 -5.09
C CYS A 173 -7.79 9.29 -3.68
N VAL A 174 -8.42 8.37 -2.95
CA VAL A 174 -7.98 7.98 -1.60
C VAL A 174 -7.14 6.69 -1.59
N GLY A 175 -6.84 6.11 -2.76
CA GLY A 175 -6.06 4.88 -2.86
C GLY A 175 -6.77 3.64 -2.31
N CYS A 176 -8.10 3.57 -2.42
CA CYS A 176 -8.89 2.47 -1.87
C CYS A 176 -8.66 1.11 -2.56
N GLY A 177 -8.09 1.09 -3.77
CA GLY A 177 -7.77 -0.12 -4.52
C GLY A 177 -8.90 -0.70 -5.37
N ALA A 178 -10.09 -0.07 -5.39
CA ALA A 178 -11.23 -0.57 -6.17
C ALA A 178 -10.89 -0.76 -7.65
N CYS A 179 -10.20 0.22 -8.25
CA CYS A 179 -9.78 0.17 -9.64
C CYS A 179 -8.74 -0.92 -9.95
N GLU A 180 -7.79 -1.14 -9.04
CA GLU A 180 -6.76 -2.18 -9.19
C GLU A 180 -7.37 -3.58 -9.11
N SER A 181 -8.27 -3.80 -8.15
CA SER A 181 -8.91 -5.11 -7.92
C SER A 181 -9.70 -5.65 -9.10
N VAL A 182 -10.21 -4.76 -9.97
CA VAL A 182 -10.98 -5.12 -11.16
C VAL A 182 -10.16 -5.06 -12.45
N CYS A 183 -8.89 -4.67 -12.41
CA CYS A 183 -8.10 -4.48 -13.61
C CYS A 183 -7.70 -5.82 -14.23
N VAL A 184 -8.09 -5.99 -15.50
CA VAL A 184 -7.93 -7.24 -16.26
C VAL A 184 -6.70 -7.25 -17.18
N SER A 185 -5.80 -6.27 -17.05
CA SER A 185 -4.60 -6.17 -17.91
C SER A 185 -3.65 -7.36 -17.75
N LEU A 186 -3.67 -8.04 -16.60
CA LEU A 186 -2.88 -9.26 -16.34
C LEU A 186 -3.63 -10.58 -16.56
N THR A 187 -4.84 -10.54 -17.11
CA THR A 187 -5.60 -11.75 -17.39
C THR A 187 -5.19 -12.36 -18.73
N THR A 188 -5.23 -13.70 -18.84
CA THR A 188 -4.96 -14.44 -20.08
C THR A 188 -5.70 -13.82 -21.27
N GLY A 189 -4.96 -13.38 -22.29
CA GLY A 189 -5.50 -12.70 -23.49
C GLY A 189 -5.35 -11.18 -23.49
N SER A 190 -4.98 -10.57 -22.35
CA SER A 190 -4.84 -9.12 -22.17
C SER A 190 -3.43 -8.68 -21.78
N ILE A 191 -2.58 -9.61 -21.34
CA ILE A 191 -1.21 -9.37 -20.84
C ILE A 191 -0.33 -8.70 -21.90
N ALA A 192 0.23 -7.54 -21.57
CA ALA A 192 1.30 -6.93 -22.34
C ALA A 192 2.62 -7.69 -22.12
N SER A 193 3.46 -7.82 -23.16
CA SER A 193 4.72 -8.55 -23.07
C SER A 193 5.62 -7.97 -21.98
N GLY A 194 5.98 -8.79 -20.98
CA GLY A 194 6.84 -8.38 -19.87
C GLY A 194 6.13 -7.68 -18.71
N ALA A 195 4.79 -7.61 -18.71
CA ALA A 195 4.03 -7.04 -17.60
C ALA A 195 4.17 -7.87 -16.32
N THR A 196 4.56 -7.21 -15.22
CA THR A 196 4.70 -7.81 -13.89
C THR A 196 3.60 -7.37 -12.93
N GLU A 197 2.79 -6.37 -13.30
CA GLU A 197 1.71 -5.82 -12.49
C GLU A 197 0.53 -5.37 -13.37
N ARG A 198 -0.59 -5.01 -12.71
CA ARG A 198 -1.79 -4.52 -13.40
C ARG A 198 -1.53 -3.13 -13.96
N ALA A 199 -2.27 -2.76 -15.01
CA ALA A 199 -2.11 -1.46 -15.67
C ALA A 199 -2.61 -0.29 -14.84
N VAL A 200 -3.42 -0.55 -13.80
CA VAL A 200 -3.71 0.42 -12.74
C VAL A 200 -3.34 -0.19 -11.41
N VAL A 201 -2.51 0.51 -10.66
CA VAL A 201 -1.97 0.08 -9.36
C VAL A 201 -2.01 1.24 -8.39
N VAL A 202 -2.34 0.96 -7.14
CA VAL A 202 -2.26 1.96 -6.07
C VAL A 202 -0.84 2.00 -5.53
N ARG A 203 -0.29 3.21 -5.47
CA ARG A 203 1.04 3.48 -4.93
C ARG A 203 0.98 4.29 -3.64
N PRO A 204 1.93 4.11 -2.73
CA PRO A 204 2.07 4.96 -1.55
C PRO A 204 2.39 6.40 -1.96
N LEU A 205 1.89 7.38 -1.21
CA LEU A 205 2.11 8.80 -1.51
C LEU A 205 3.59 9.19 -1.54
N GLU A 206 4.43 8.49 -0.78
CA GLU A 206 5.87 8.74 -0.70
C GLU A 206 6.56 8.50 -2.05
N THR A 207 6.27 7.37 -2.71
CA THR A 207 6.85 7.02 -4.02
C THR A 207 6.57 8.06 -5.10
N LEU A 208 5.38 8.64 -5.08
CA LEU A 208 4.93 9.59 -6.10
C LEU A 208 5.53 10.98 -5.91
N ARG A 209 5.92 11.32 -4.68
CA ARG A 209 6.68 12.54 -4.43
C ARG A 209 8.06 12.40 -5.05
N GLU A 210 8.74 11.27 -4.86
CA GLU A 210 10.09 11.05 -5.41
C GLU A 210 10.11 11.12 -6.94
N GLU A 211 9.12 10.53 -7.61
CA GLU A 211 8.97 10.60 -9.07
C GLU A 211 8.71 12.03 -9.59
N ALA A 212 7.99 12.87 -8.84
CA ALA A 212 7.71 14.25 -9.24
C ALA A 212 8.91 15.20 -9.15
N TRP A 213 10.01 14.82 -8.48
CA TRP A 213 11.24 15.60 -8.33
C TRP A 213 12.47 14.98 -9.03
N SER A 214 12.27 13.92 -9.82
CA SER A 214 13.31 13.28 -10.65
C SER A 214 13.20 13.69 -12.13
#